data_AF-F5VFT6-F1
#
_entry.id   AF-F5VFT6-F1
#
_cell.length_a   1.000
_cell.length_b   1.000
_cell.length_c   1.000
_cell.angle_alpha   90.00
_cell.angle_beta   90.00
_cell.angle_gamma   90.00
#
_symmetry.space_group_name_H-M   'P 1'
#
loop_
_entity.id
_entity.type
_entity.pdbx_description
1 polymer ?
#
loop_
_entity_poly.entity_id
_entity_poly.type
_entity_poly.pdbx_seq_one_letter_code
_entity_poly.pdbx_strand_id
1 'polypeptide(L)'
;MKVKKDKQERLNLVKKIARNTFWGLMVTLVITLMMVVVATITQPKYLPVMSNNIFELKYVADWVFLMGIVLLIVLGGFILYKTVNKQSRWNFIFSNLALIMTSSGLGFIILSFLLPRNTKLTVKTVSQAVKLVNISYFLTFIIIAITTILAVHISRKYIDKNNWYLYFTLLPYIIWAGWTYQQYQHWQNFLATRNFNIEKLTAMFIYYQSHMTKIDMNLMFEGYKSCAFIALLAFIYLLTVGGVYLVFKVKEKVQRKA
;
A
#
# COMPACT_ATOMS: atom_id res chain seq x y z
N MET A 1 -45.00 26.35 11.91
CA MET A 1 -43.53 26.43 11.68
C MET A 1 -42.72 25.23 12.23
N LYS A 2 -43.02 24.69 13.42
CA LYS A 2 -42.29 23.53 14.00
C LYS A 2 -42.26 22.29 13.09
N VAL A 3 -43.38 21.94 12.44
CA VAL A 3 -43.50 20.75 11.57
C VAL A 3 -42.58 20.80 10.33
N LYS A 4 -42.36 21.98 9.73
CA LYS A 4 -41.42 22.15 8.60
C LYS A 4 -39.96 22.00 9.05
N LYS A 5 -39.61 22.54 10.22
CA LYS A 5 -38.26 22.41 10.82
C LYS A 5 -37.91 20.94 11.10
N ASP A 6 -38.86 20.20 11.65
CA ASP A 6 -38.68 18.79 12.03
C ASP A 6 -38.54 17.87 10.79
N LYS A 7 -39.28 18.16 9.71
CA LYS A 7 -39.12 17.49 8.41
C LYS A 7 -37.73 17.75 7.79
N GLN A 8 -37.25 18.99 7.87
CA GLN A 8 -35.94 19.39 7.34
C GLN A 8 -34.78 18.73 8.09
N GLU A 9 -34.89 18.64 9.43
CA GLU A 9 -33.89 17.95 10.25
C GLU A 9 -33.85 16.45 9.98
N ARG A 10 -35.00 15.79 9.87
CA ARG A 10 -35.07 14.37 9.48
C ARG A 10 -34.45 14.13 8.10
N LEU A 11 -34.74 14.99 7.12
CA LEU A 11 -34.18 14.88 5.76
C LEU A 11 -32.64 15.03 5.76
N ASN A 12 -32.11 15.96 6.56
CA ASN A 12 -30.67 16.13 6.73
C ASN A 12 -30.01 14.93 7.44
N LEU A 13 -30.72 14.31 8.39
CA LEU A 13 -30.27 13.12 9.09
C LEU A 13 -30.23 11.91 8.14
N VAL A 14 -31.27 11.74 7.31
CA VAL A 14 -31.34 10.71 6.27
C VAL A 14 -30.25 10.90 5.23
N LYS A 15 -30.04 12.12 4.70
CA LYS A 15 -28.94 12.42 3.77
C LYS A 15 -27.58 12.10 4.38
N LYS A 16 -27.39 12.38 5.67
CA LYS A 16 -26.13 12.11 6.37
C LYS A 16 -25.91 10.61 6.58
N ILE A 17 -26.96 9.86 6.94
CA ILE A 17 -26.89 8.40 7.06
C ILE A 17 -26.62 7.80 5.69
N ALA A 18 -27.40 8.13 4.66
CA ALA A 18 -27.22 7.64 3.29
C ALA A 18 -25.81 7.92 2.75
N ARG A 19 -25.27 9.12 2.98
CA ARG A 19 -23.89 9.45 2.60
C ARG A 19 -22.88 8.59 3.35
N ASN A 20 -23.03 8.41 4.65
CA ASN A 20 -22.11 7.59 5.45
C ASN A 20 -22.22 6.10 5.09
N THR A 21 -23.41 5.59 4.83
CA THR A 21 -23.65 4.22 4.38
C THR A 21 -23.08 3.99 2.98
N PHE A 22 -23.23 4.95 2.07
CA PHE A 22 -22.63 4.90 0.73
C PHE A 22 -21.11 4.87 0.80
N TRP A 23 -20.49 5.74 1.60
CA TRP A 23 -19.03 5.71 1.80
C TRP A 23 -18.58 4.42 2.49
N GLY A 24 -19.34 3.92 3.47
CA GLY A 24 -19.08 2.63 4.10
C GLY A 24 -19.13 1.47 3.11
N LEU A 25 -20.16 1.41 2.26
CA LEU A 25 -20.29 0.40 1.22
C LEU A 25 -19.19 0.49 0.16
N MET A 26 -18.81 1.70 -0.26
CA MET A 26 -17.70 1.89 -1.20
C MET A 26 -16.37 1.45 -0.61
N VAL A 27 -16.13 1.76 0.66
CA VAL A 27 -14.98 1.24 1.42
C VAL A 27 -15.01 -0.28 1.45
N THR A 28 -16.13 -0.90 1.83
CA THR A 28 -16.26 -2.36 1.91
C THR A 28 -16.04 -3.00 0.54
N LEU A 29 -16.59 -2.42 -0.53
CA LEU A 29 -16.39 -2.89 -1.90
C LEU A 29 -14.91 -2.87 -2.28
N VAL A 30 -14.19 -1.78 -1.99
CA VAL A 30 -12.75 -1.67 -2.25
C VAL A 30 -11.97 -2.69 -1.43
N ILE A 31 -12.31 -2.89 -0.14
CA ILE A 31 -11.69 -3.93 0.69
C ILE A 31 -11.92 -5.32 0.10
N THR A 32 -13.16 -5.65 -0.28
CA THR A 32 -13.51 -6.97 -0.80
C THR A 32 -12.80 -7.21 -2.14
N LEU A 33 -12.76 -6.21 -3.03
CA LEU A 33 -11.99 -6.28 -4.27
C LEU A 33 -10.50 -6.48 -3.99
N MET A 34 -9.92 -5.74 -3.05
CA MET A 34 -8.52 -5.87 -2.65
C MET A 34 -8.21 -7.23 -2.02
N MET A 35 -9.10 -7.76 -1.16
CA MET A 35 -8.93 -9.08 -0.56
C MET A 35 -9.04 -10.20 -1.59
N VAL A 36 -9.95 -10.07 -2.56
CA VAL A 36 -10.05 -11.00 -3.70
C VAL A 36 -8.77 -10.95 -4.53
N VAL A 37 -8.19 -9.76 -4.74
CA VAL A 37 -6.91 -9.60 -5.45
C VAL A 37 -5.74 -10.21 -4.65
N VAL A 38 -5.65 -9.97 -3.34
CA VAL A 38 -4.61 -10.58 -2.49
C VAL A 38 -4.77 -12.10 -2.45
N ALA A 39 -5.99 -12.62 -2.32
CA ALA A 39 -6.28 -14.05 -2.32
C ALA A 39 -5.95 -14.71 -3.68
N THR A 40 -6.09 -13.99 -4.79
CA THR A 40 -5.72 -14.50 -6.12
C THR A 40 -4.21 -14.44 -6.37
N ILE A 41 -3.49 -13.45 -5.84
CA ILE A 41 -2.03 -13.34 -5.96
C ILE A 41 -1.29 -14.34 -5.06
N THR A 42 -1.84 -14.65 -3.87
CA THR A 42 -1.20 -15.54 -2.90
C THR A 42 -1.40 -17.03 -3.17
N GLN A 43 -2.27 -17.39 -4.13
CA GLN A 43 -2.51 -18.78 -4.49
C GLN A 43 -1.71 -19.22 -5.73
N PRO A 44 -0.82 -20.21 -5.61
CA PRO A 44 0.02 -20.71 -6.71
C PRO A 44 -0.77 -21.15 -7.96
N LYS A 45 -2.01 -21.60 -7.77
CA LYS A 45 -2.89 -22.15 -8.81
C LYS A 45 -3.48 -21.07 -9.74
N TYR A 46 -3.49 -19.80 -9.32
CA TYR A 46 -4.07 -18.67 -10.06
C TYR A 46 -3.02 -17.72 -10.65
N LEU A 47 -1.75 -18.11 -10.64
CA LEU A 47 -0.65 -17.34 -11.25
C LEU A 47 -0.81 -16.99 -12.74
N PRO A 48 -1.65 -17.62 -13.60
CA PRO A 48 -1.83 -17.09 -14.95
C PRO A 48 -2.95 -16.02 -15.03
N VAL A 49 -3.57 -15.59 -13.92
CA VAL A 49 -4.69 -14.62 -13.93
C VAL A 49 -4.22 -13.16 -13.77
N MET A 50 -2.96 -12.94 -13.39
CA MET A 50 -2.35 -11.61 -13.26
C MET A 50 -0.95 -11.64 -13.89
N SER A 51 -0.57 -10.56 -14.56
CA SER A 51 0.75 -10.45 -15.16
C SER A 51 1.80 -10.24 -14.07
N ASN A 52 2.99 -10.82 -14.22
CA ASN A 52 4.09 -10.56 -13.30
C ASN A 52 4.49 -9.07 -13.29
N ASN A 53 4.31 -8.42 -14.44
CA ASN A 53 4.35 -6.97 -14.56
C ASN A 53 2.93 -6.44 -14.83
N ILE A 54 2.31 -5.84 -13.81
CA ILE A 54 0.95 -5.28 -13.91
C ILE A 54 0.81 -4.16 -14.96
N PHE A 55 1.92 -3.56 -15.41
CA PHE A 55 1.91 -2.55 -16.46
C PHE A 55 1.77 -3.15 -17.86
N GLU A 56 1.85 -4.48 -18.00
CA GLU A 56 1.50 -5.17 -19.25
C GLU A 56 0.00 -5.13 -19.52
N LEU A 57 -0.83 -4.90 -18.49
CA LEU A 57 -2.28 -4.69 -18.60
C LEU A 57 -3.00 -5.81 -19.37
N LYS A 58 -2.44 -7.02 -19.34
CA LYS A 58 -2.86 -8.17 -20.15
C LYS A 58 -4.10 -8.83 -19.57
N TYR A 59 -4.23 -8.84 -18.24
CA TYR A 59 -5.36 -9.44 -17.55
C TYR A 59 -6.20 -8.37 -16.84
N VAL A 60 -7.48 -8.65 -16.65
CA VAL A 60 -8.41 -7.76 -15.91
C VAL A 60 -7.89 -7.50 -14.48
N ALA A 61 -7.23 -8.50 -13.87
CA ALA A 61 -6.62 -8.34 -12.55
C ALA A 61 -5.54 -7.24 -12.52
N ASP A 62 -4.77 -7.07 -13.60
CA ASP A 62 -3.74 -6.02 -13.71
C ASP A 62 -4.38 -4.63 -13.63
N TRP A 63 -5.48 -4.44 -14.37
CA TRP A 63 -6.25 -3.20 -14.38
C TRP A 63 -6.90 -2.91 -13.03
N VAL A 64 -7.54 -3.91 -12.42
CA VAL A 64 -8.20 -3.77 -11.12
C VAL A 64 -7.18 -3.41 -10.05
N PHE A 65 -6.02 -4.05 -10.05
CA PHE A 65 -4.97 -3.77 -9.08
C PHE A 65 -4.36 -2.38 -9.26
N LEU A 66 -4.03 -1.99 -10.49
CA LEU A 66 -3.49 -0.66 -10.77
C LEU A 66 -4.49 0.44 -10.41
N MET A 67 -5.76 0.30 -10.80
CA MET A 67 -6.83 1.24 -10.39
C MET A 67 -6.98 1.29 -8.86
N GLY A 68 -6.87 0.13 -8.20
CA GLY A 68 -6.87 0.03 -6.75
C GLY A 68 -5.77 0.88 -6.11
N ILE A 69 -4.51 0.71 -6.54
CA ILE A 69 -3.38 1.48 -6.02
C ILE A 69 -3.56 2.98 -6.28
N VAL A 70 -3.97 3.38 -7.49
CA VAL A 70 -4.22 4.79 -7.81
C VAL A 70 -5.31 5.37 -6.90
N LEU A 71 -6.38 4.63 -6.67
CA LEU A 71 -7.46 5.05 -5.79
C LEU A 71 -6.99 5.19 -4.34
N LEU A 72 -6.11 4.30 -3.84
CA LEU A 72 -5.49 4.44 -2.52
C LEU A 72 -4.64 5.72 -2.43
N ILE A 73 -3.84 6.03 -3.45
CA ILE A 73 -3.02 7.25 -3.50
C ILE A 73 -3.92 8.49 -3.42
N VAL A 74 -4.96 8.55 -4.24
CA VAL A 74 -5.90 9.69 -4.30
C VAL A 74 -6.66 9.84 -2.97
N LEU A 75 -7.19 8.74 -2.42
CA LEU A 75 -7.89 8.76 -1.13
C LEU A 75 -6.96 9.19 0.01
N GLY A 76 -5.75 8.64 0.07
CA GLY A 76 -4.75 9.02 1.06
C GLY A 76 -4.37 10.49 0.96
N GLY A 77 -4.11 11.00 -0.25
CA GLY A 77 -3.83 12.41 -0.49
C GLY A 77 -4.98 13.31 -0.02
N PHE A 78 -6.23 12.93 -0.32
CA PHE A 78 -7.41 13.66 0.12
C PHE A 78 -7.56 13.66 1.66
N ILE A 79 -7.38 12.51 2.31
CA ILE A 79 -7.44 12.40 3.78
C ILE A 79 -6.34 13.24 4.41
N LEU A 80 -5.12 13.17 3.90
CA LEU A 80 -3.98 13.95 4.37
C LEU A 80 -4.27 15.45 4.25
N TYR A 81 -4.73 15.92 3.09
CA TYR A 81 -5.16 17.30 2.88
C TYR A 81 -6.22 17.76 3.88
N LYS A 82 -7.21 16.92 4.19
CA LYS A 82 -8.30 17.26 5.12
C LYS A 82 -7.92 17.23 6.59
N THR A 83 -6.86 16.50 6.96
CA THR A 83 -6.51 16.20 8.36
C THR A 83 -5.24 16.91 8.82
N VAL A 84 -4.29 17.18 7.92
CA VAL A 84 -2.94 17.67 8.27
C VAL A 84 -2.96 18.98 9.05
N ASN A 85 -3.90 19.90 8.76
CA ASN A 85 -3.97 21.20 9.45
C ASN A 85 -4.83 21.19 10.72
N LYS A 86 -5.55 20.10 11.01
CA LYS A 86 -6.46 20.04 12.16
C LYS A 86 -5.77 19.40 13.36
N GLN A 87 -6.09 19.87 14.58
CA GLN A 87 -5.56 19.30 15.81
C GLN A 87 -6.60 18.36 16.45
N SER A 88 -6.37 17.06 16.34
CA SER A 88 -7.14 16.03 17.06
C SER A 88 -6.34 14.73 17.06
N ARG A 89 -6.49 13.91 18.11
CA ARG A 89 -5.91 12.55 18.16
C ARG A 89 -6.30 11.72 16.93
N TRP A 90 -7.54 11.85 16.45
CA TRP A 90 -7.99 11.16 15.24
C TRP A 90 -7.30 11.67 13.98
N ASN A 91 -7.06 12.99 13.89
CA ASN A 91 -6.34 13.57 12.75
C ASN A 91 -4.87 13.15 12.74
N PHE A 92 -4.23 12.99 13.91
CA PHE A 92 -2.89 12.39 14.01
C PHE A 92 -2.87 10.99 13.38
N ILE A 93 -3.80 10.11 13.77
CA ILE A 93 -3.84 8.73 13.26
C ILE A 93 -4.13 8.74 11.75
N PHE A 94 -5.17 9.46 11.30
CA PHE A 94 -5.55 9.49 9.90
C PHE A 94 -4.47 10.10 9.01
N SER A 95 -3.78 11.15 9.45
CA SER A 95 -2.72 11.78 8.64
C SER A 95 -1.48 10.88 8.52
N ASN A 96 -1.07 10.19 9.58
CA ASN A 96 0.05 9.23 9.50
C ASN A 96 -0.31 8.01 8.64
N LEU A 97 -1.50 7.42 8.81
CA LEU A 97 -1.97 6.30 7.98
C LEU A 97 -2.15 6.70 6.50
N ALA A 98 -2.67 7.90 6.25
CA ALA A 98 -2.78 8.42 4.90
C ALA A 98 -1.41 8.67 4.26
N LEU A 99 -0.46 9.22 5.02
CA LEU A 99 0.90 9.48 4.52
C LEU A 99 1.60 8.18 4.13
N ILE A 100 1.59 7.17 5.01
CA ILE A 100 2.24 5.88 4.71
C ILE A 100 1.55 5.19 3.53
N MET A 101 0.22 5.22 3.44
CA MET A 101 -0.53 4.65 2.32
C MET A 101 -0.22 5.34 0.98
N THR A 102 -0.20 6.67 0.94
CA THR A 102 0.08 7.44 -0.27
C THR A 102 1.53 7.29 -0.72
N SER A 103 2.48 7.38 0.21
CA SER A 103 3.92 7.27 -0.09
C SER A 103 4.31 5.87 -0.54
N SER A 104 3.79 4.81 0.10
CA SER A 104 4.05 3.44 -0.34
C SER A 104 3.32 3.12 -1.65
N GLY A 105 2.11 3.63 -1.88
CA GLY A 105 1.44 3.55 -3.18
C GLY A 105 2.23 4.22 -4.31
N LEU A 106 2.75 5.43 -4.08
CA LEU A 106 3.64 6.11 -5.04
C LEU A 106 4.95 5.36 -5.23
N GLY A 107 5.54 4.86 -4.14
CA GLY A 107 6.75 4.04 -4.17
C GLY A 107 6.56 2.76 -5.00
N PHE A 108 5.40 2.11 -4.90
CA PHE A 108 5.03 0.98 -5.73
C PHE A 108 5.04 1.36 -7.23
N ILE A 109 4.40 2.47 -7.60
CA ILE A 109 4.37 2.93 -9.00
C ILE A 109 5.78 3.24 -9.51
N ILE A 110 6.56 4.01 -8.74
CA ILE A 110 7.93 4.42 -9.11
C ILE A 110 8.82 3.19 -9.31
N LEU A 111 8.82 2.25 -8.35
CA LEU A 111 9.68 1.07 -8.42
C LEU A 111 9.24 0.10 -9.52
N SER A 112 7.96 0.08 -9.88
CA SER A 112 7.48 -0.77 -10.97
C SER A 112 8.03 -0.35 -12.34
N PHE A 113 8.46 0.89 -12.52
CA PHE A 113 9.16 1.31 -13.74
C PHE A 113 10.55 0.66 -13.90
N LEU A 114 11.12 0.10 -12.83
CA LEU A 114 12.39 -0.63 -12.86
C LEU A 114 12.21 -2.09 -13.28
N LEU A 115 10.96 -2.57 -13.42
CA LEU A 115 10.69 -3.94 -13.83
C LEU A 115 11.22 -4.18 -15.26
N PRO A 116 11.96 -5.27 -15.47
CA PRO A 116 12.39 -5.69 -16.80
C PRO A 116 11.20 -5.82 -17.75
N ARG A 117 11.20 -5.01 -18.82
CA ARG A 117 10.16 -5.08 -19.87
C ARG A 117 10.47 -6.10 -20.95
N ASN A 118 11.72 -6.55 -21.04
CA ASN A 118 12.16 -7.50 -22.06
C ASN A 118 12.07 -8.92 -21.51
N THR A 119 11.25 -9.76 -22.14
CA THR A 119 11.03 -11.16 -21.76
C THR A 119 12.08 -12.12 -22.31
N LYS A 120 13.02 -11.65 -23.14
CA LYS A 120 14.14 -12.47 -23.62
C LYS A 120 15.12 -12.75 -22.49
N LEU A 121 15.20 -14.02 -22.08
CA LEU A 121 16.14 -14.50 -21.09
C LEU A 121 17.52 -14.70 -21.71
N THR A 122 18.43 -13.78 -21.41
CA THR A 122 19.84 -13.83 -21.81
C THR A 122 20.69 -13.49 -20.59
N VAL A 123 21.97 -13.91 -20.58
CA VAL A 123 22.90 -13.59 -19.50
C VAL A 123 22.98 -12.07 -19.26
N LYS A 124 22.95 -11.29 -20.33
CA LYS A 124 22.95 -9.81 -20.28
C LYS A 124 21.69 -9.25 -19.61
N THR A 125 20.51 -9.74 -19.98
CA THR A 125 19.24 -9.26 -19.41
C THR A 125 19.07 -9.67 -17.96
N VAL A 126 19.50 -10.89 -17.59
CA VAL A 126 19.50 -11.36 -16.20
C VAL A 126 20.50 -10.58 -15.34
N SER A 127 21.71 -10.31 -15.84
CA SER A 127 22.69 -9.46 -15.15
C SER A 127 22.15 -8.05 -14.90
N GLN A 128 21.47 -7.46 -15.89
CA GLN A 128 20.82 -6.16 -15.73
C GLN A 128 19.70 -6.21 -14.68
N ALA A 129 18.87 -7.25 -14.68
CA ALA A 129 17.81 -7.42 -13.68
C ALA A 129 18.38 -7.52 -12.26
N VAL A 130 19.45 -8.30 -12.05
CA VAL A 130 20.13 -8.40 -10.74
C VAL A 130 20.61 -7.02 -10.24
N LYS A 131 21.16 -6.18 -11.13
CA LYS A 131 21.55 -4.80 -10.78
C LYS A 131 20.35 -3.94 -10.43
N LEU A 132 19.26 -4.04 -11.20
CA LEU A 132 18.03 -3.29 -10.96
C LEU A 132 17.36 -3.70 -9.64
N VAL A 133 17.44 -4.97 -9.23
CA VAL A 133 16.96 -5.42 -7.91
C VAL A 133 17.70 -4.70 -6.79
N ASN A 134 19.04 -4.61 -6.86
CA ASN A 134 19.82 -3.86 -5.86
C ASN A 134 19.44 -2.37 -5.82
N ILE A 135 19.26 -1.74 -6.99
CA ILE A 135 18.81 -0.36 -7.09
C ILE A 135 17.41 -0.20 -6.48
N SER A 136 16.52 -1.17 -6.70
CA SER A 136 15.16 -1.14 -6.16
C SER A 136 15.16 -1.11 -4.62
N TYR A 137 15.99 -1.93 -3.96
CA TYR A 137 16.12 -1.90 -2.49
C TYR A 137 16.65 -0.57 -1.99
N PHE A 138 17.67 0.00 -2.64
CA PHE A 138 18.21 1.30 -2.28
C PHE A 138 17.15 2.41 -2.39
N LEU A 139 16.39 2.42 -3.48
CA LEU A 139 15.29 3.36 -3.67
C LEU A 139 14.15 3.15 -2.66
N THR A 140 13.84 1.90 -2.28
CA THR A 140 12.87 1.62 -1.20
C THR A 140 13.32 2.27 0.11
N PHE A 141 14.60 2.17 0.49
CA PHE A 141 15.12 2.84 1.69
C PHE A 141 15.04 4.36 1.61
N ILE A 142 15.30 4.95 0.44
CA ILE A 142 15.13 6.39 0.21
C ILE A 142 13.67 6.80 0.42
N ILE A 143 12.72 6.05 -0.14
CA ILE A 143 11.27 6.30 0.03
C ILE A 143 10.90 6.24 1.51
N ILE A 144 11.37 5.23 2.25
CA ILE A 144 11.12 5.10 3.69
C ILE A 144 11.68 6.31 4.44
N ALA A 145 12.92 6.72 4.15
CA ALA A 145 13.56 7.85 4.82
C ALA A 145 12.80 9.16 4.60
N ILE A 146 12.48 9.50 3.35
CA ILE A 146 11.71 10.71 3.00
C ILE A 146 10.35 10.68 3.69
N THR A 147 9.66 9.54 3.65
CA THR A 147 8.34 9.40 4.26
C THR A 147 8.40 9.57 5.77
N THR A 148 9.43 9.02 6.42
CA THR A 148 9.64 9.17 7.87
C THR A 148 9.84 10.63 8.26
N ILE A 149 10.66 11.37 7.51
CA ILE A 149 10.88 12.81 7.73
C ILE A 149 9.55 13.58 7.61
N LEU A 150 8.78 13.30 6.56
CA LEU A 150 7.46 13.91 6.38
C LEU A 150 6.50 13.54 7.52
N ALA A 151 6.53 12.31 8.01
CA ALA A 151 5.68 11.82 9.09
C ALA A 151 5.96 12.55 10.40
N VAL A 152 7.25 12.74 10.73
CA VAL A 152 7.68 13.55 11.88
C VAL A 152 7.25 14.99 11.69
N HIS A 153 7.43 15.57 10.49
CA HIS A 153 7.04 16.94 10.21
C HIS A 153 5.53 17.20 10.42
N ILE A 154 4.65 16.37 9.85
CA ILE A 154 3.20 16.52 10.03
C ILE A 154 2.74 16.25 11.45
N SER A 155 3.53 15.46 12.20
CA SER A 155 3.23 15.05 13.58
C SER A 155 3.82 15.99 14.63
N ARG A 156 4.66 16.97 14.26
CA ARG A 156 5.41 17.84 15.17
C ARG A 156 4.56 18.44 16.30
N LYS A 157 3.42 19.03 15.93
CA LYS A 157 2.44 19.62 16.87
C LYS A 157 1.85 18.66 17.91
N TYR A 158 1.96 17.35 17.69
CA TYR A 158 1.55 16.32 18.64
C TYR A 158 2.76 15.83 19.45
N ILE A 159 3.92 15.68 18.80
CA ILE A 159 5.19 15.30 19.43
C ILE A 159 5.58 16.28 20.53
N ASP A 160 5.45 17.58 20.26
CA ASP A 160 5.76 18.65 21.24
C ASP A 160 4.91 18.54 22.53
N LYS A 161 3.78 17.81 22.50
CA LYS A 161 2.92 17.60 23.67
C LYS A 161 3.27 16.31 24.42
N ASN A 162 3.71 15.27 23.73
CA ASN A 162 3.99 13.95 24.31
C ASN A 162 4.88 13.11 23.37
N ASN A 163 6.01 12.63 23.89
CA ASN A 163 6.97 11.78 23.17
C ASN A 163 6.38 10.45 22.67
N TRP A 164 5.27 9.97 23.25
CA TRP A 164 4.55 8.80 22.73
C TRP A 164 4.10 9.00 21.28
N TYR A 165 3.77 10.23 20.87
CA TYR A 165 3.41 10.50 19.47
C TYR A 165 4.59 10.28 18.52
N LEU A 166 5.83 10.58 18.94
CA LEU A 166 7.02 10.30 18.14
C LEU A 166 7.21 8.79 17.97
N TYR A 167 7.07 8.02 19.04
CA TYR A 167 7.14 6.56 18.98
C TYR A 167 6.11 5.98 17.99
N PHE A 168 4.85 6.38 18.09
CA PHE A 168 3.80 5.89 17.19
C PHE A 168 3.95 6.39 15.75
N THR A 169 4.55 7.56 15.53
CA THR A 169 4.91 8.04 14.19
C THR A 169 6.03 7.20 13.58
N LEU A 170 7.06 6.84 14.33
CA LEU A 170 8.23 6.14 13.80
C LEU A 170 8.01 4.62 13.63
N LEU A 171 7.23 4.00 14.50
CA LEU A 171 7.06 2.54 14.56
C LEU A 171 6.72 1.88 13.20
N PRO A 172 5.76 2.37 12.40
CA PRO A 172 5.45 1.75 11.10
C PRO A 172 6.63 1.77 10.12
N TYR A 173 7.45 2.83 10.16
CA TYR A 173 8.61 2.98 9.28
C TYR A 173 9.77 2.11 9.72
N ILE A 174 9.96 1.91 11.04
CA ILE A 174 10.96 0.97 11.56
C ILE A 174 10.60 -0.46 11.14
N ILE A 175 9.33 -0.86 11.27
CA ILE A 175 8.85 -2.19 10.85
C ILE A 175 9.07 -2.37 9.34
N TRP A 176 8.69 -1.37 8.54
CA TRP A 176 8.88 -1.42 7.08
C TRP A 176 10.37 -1.51 6.70
N ALA A 177 11.23 -0.68 7.30
CA ALA A 177 12.67 -0.72 7.09
C ALA A 177 13.27 -2.07 7.48
N GLY A 178 12.87 -2.62 8.64
CA GLY A 178 13.32 -3.93 9.11
C GLY A 178 12.95 -5.06 8.14
N TRP A 179 11.71 -5.06 7.64
CA TRP A 179 11.26 -6.02 6.63
C TRP A 179 12.06 -5.88 5.32
N THR A 180 12.19 -4.67 4.79
CA THR A 180 12.96 -4.42 3.56
C THR A 180 14.43 -4.81 3.73
N TYR A 181 15.01 -4.57 4.90
CA TYR A 181 16.38 -4.97 5.23
C TYR A 181 16.55 -6.49 5.27
N GLN A 182 15.62 -7.21 5.88
CA GLN A 182 15.65 -8.67 5.89
C GLN A 182 15.61 -9.24 4.46
N GLN A 183 14.73 -8.71 3.60
CA GLN A 183 14.66 -9.13 2.19
C GLN A 183 15.97 -8.82 1.43
N TYR A 184 16.54 -7.64 1.65
CA TYR A 184 17.85 -7.28 1.11
C TYR A 184 18.95 -8.23 1.57
N GLN A 185 18.98 -8.61 2.84
CA GLN A 185 19.95 -9.57 3.38
C GLN A 185 19.80 -10.96 2.75
N HIS A 186 18.57 -11.47 2.60
CA HIS A 186 18.32 -12.73 1.91
C HIS A 186 18.81 -12.69 0.46
N TRP A 187 18.59 -11.56 -0.23
CA TRP A 187 19.09 -11.34 -1.58
C TRP A 187 20.63 -11.31 -1.65
N GLN A 188 21.30 -10.58 -0.75
CA GLN A 188 22.78 -10.56 -0.72
C GLN A 188 23.36 -11.94 -0.40
N ASN A 189 22.76 -12.68 0.54
CA ASN A 189 23.18 -14.05 0.86
C ASN A 189 23.02 -15.01 -0.34
N PHE A 190 21.94 -14.85 -1.10
CA PHE A 190 21.75 -15.60 -2.34
C PHE A 190 22.86 -15.30 -3.36
N LEU A 191 23.19 -14.02 -3.57
CA LEU A 191 24.28 -13.62 -4.48
C LEU A 191 25.68 -14.06 -4.01
N ALA A 192 25.89 -14.11 -2.69
CA ALA A 192 27.17 -14.51 -2.07
C ALA A 192 27.36 -16.03 -1.97
N THR A 193 26.37 -16.83 -2.37
CA THR A 193 26.46 -18.30 -2.32
C THR A 193 27.58 -18.77 -3.24
N ARG A 194 28.46 -19.68 -2.77
CA ARG A 194 29.66 -20.14 -3.51
C ARG A 194 29.40 -20.62 -4.94
N ASN A 195 28.19 -21.10 -5.23
CA ASN A 195 27.81 -21.65 -6.53
C ASN A 195 27.03 -20.66 -7.41
N PHE A 196 26.83 -19.42 -6.96
CA PHE A 196 26.11 -18.41 -7.70
C PHE A 196 26.91 -17.97 -8.94
N ASN A 197 26.28 -18.08 -10.11
CA ASN A 197 26.75 -17.51 -11.36
C ASN A 197 25.50 -17.08 -12.17
N ILE A 198 25.57 -15.91 -12.81
CA ILE A 198 24.52 -15.38 -13.69
C ILE A 198 24.16 -16.36 -14.80
N GLU A 199 25.13 -17.10 -15.35
CA GLU A 199 24.86 -18.11 -16.39
C GLU A 199 23.97 -19.22 -15.87
N LYS A 200 24.23 -19.74 -14.67
CA LYS A 200 23.40 -20.76 -14.02
C LYS A 200 22.01 -20.23 -13.68
N LEU A 201 21.92 -19.00 -13.19
CA LEU A 201 20.64 -18.33 -12.93
C LEU A 201 19.82 -18.15 -14.21
N THR A 202 20.49 -17.79 -15.32
CA THR A 202 19.85 -17.64 -16.63
C THR A 202 19.34 -18.99 -17.14
N ALA A 203 20.18 -20.03 -17.06
CA ALA A 203 19.80 -21.39 -17.42
C ALA A 203 18.60 -21.90 -16.60
N MET A 204 18.56 -21.58 -15.30
CA MET A 204 17.42 -21.87 -14.44
C MET A 204 16.14 -21.17 -14.93
N PHE A 205 16.17 -19.87 -15.21
CA PHE A 205 14.99 -19.18 -15.74
C PHE A 205 14.53 -19.76 -17.08
N ILE A 206 15.45 -20.07 -18.00
CA ILE A 206 15.12 -20.69 -19.30
C ILE A 206 14.48 -22.06 -19.09
N TYR A 207 15.05 -22.88 -18.21
CA TYR A 207 14.50 -24.20 -17.86
C TYR A 207 13.07 -24.09 -17.31
N TYR A 208 12.82 -23.19 -16.37
CA TYR A 208 11.48 -23.03 -15.81
C TYR A 208 10.48 -22.39 -16.79
N GLN A 209 10.95 -21.56 -17.73
CA GLN A 209 10.08 -21.00 -18.78
C GLN A 209 9.56 -22.07 -19.74
N SER A 210 10.32 -23.14 -19.99
CA SER A 210 9.94 -24.25 -20.88
C SER A 210 9.10 -25.35 -20.19
N HIS A 211 8.95 -25.29 -18.87
CA HIS A 211 8.16 -26.25 -18.08
C HIS A 211 6.86 -25.61 -17.56
N MET A 212 5.92 -26.42 -17.03
CA MET A 212 4.60 -25.94 -16.61
C MET A 212 4.65 -24.83 -15.53
N THR A 213 5.68 -24.79 -14.69
CA THR A 213 5.90 -23.75 -13.69
C THR A 213 6.77 -22.63 -14.25
N LYS A 214 6.14 -21.67 -14.94
CA LYS A 214 6.81 -20.47 -15.44
C LYS A 214 7.28 -19.59 -14.28
N ILE A 215 8.60 -19.54 -14.07
CA ILE A 215 9.24 -18.62 -13.11
C ILE A 215 9.73 -17.40 -13.89
N ASP A 216 9.23 -16.22 -13.53
CA ASP A 216 9.60 -14.95 -14.16
C ASP A 216 10.71 -14.24 -13.37
N MET A 217 11.62 -13.60 -14.10
CA MET A 217 12.69 -12.76 -13.58
C MET A 217 12.16 -11.61 -12.70
N ASN A 218 10.94 -11.13 -12.96
CA ASN A 218 10.24 -10.12 -12.15
C ASN A 218 10.00 -10.57 -10.70
N LEU A 219 10.01 -11.89 -10.43
CA LEU A 219 9.87 -12.40 -9.07
C LEU A 219 11.03 -12.02 -8.15
N MET A 220 12.21 -11.68 -8.71
CA MET A 220 13.36 -11.20 -7.92
C MET A 220 13.15 -9.77 -7.36
N PHE A 221 12.18 -9.02 -7.88
CA PHE A 221 11.93 -7.63 -7.49
C PHE A 221 10.99 -7.56 -6.28
N GLU A 222 11.44 -7.94 -5.10
CA GLU A 222 10.60 -7.88 -3.88
C GLU A 222 10.35 -6.45 -3.37
N GLY A 223 11.20 -5.49 -3.75
CA GLY A 223 11.13 -4.10 -3.30
C GLY A 223 9.78 -3.42 -3.59
N TYR A 224 9.27 -3.50 -4.83
CA TYR A 224 7.98 -2.90 -5.17
C TYR A 224 6.81 -3.63 -4.51
N LYS A 225 6.88 -4.96 -4.35
CA LYS A 225 5.85 -5.74 -3.64
C LYS A 225 5.72 -5.31 -2.17
N SER A 226 6.83 -5.02 -1.51
CA SER A 226 6.82 -4.49 -0.14
C SER A 226 6.04 -3.17 -0.03
N CYS A 227 6.19 -2.27 -1.01
CA CYS A 227 5.45 -1.01 -1.07
C CYS A 227 3.93 -1.23 -1.22
N ALA A 228 3.52 -2.14 -2.12
CA ALA A 228 2.10 -2.50 -2.27
C ALA A 228 1.52 -3.09 -0.97
N PHE A 229 2.24 -4.02 -0.35
CA PHE A 229 1.80 -4.65 0.90
C PHE A 229 1.60 -3.63 2.02
N ILE A 230 2.53 -2.68 2.19
CA ILE A 230 2.43 -1.63 3.20
C ILE A 230 1.27 -0.66 2.88
N ALA A 231 1.05 -0.32 1.61
CA ALA A 231 -0.11 0.48 1.20
C ALA A 231 -1.44 -0.19 1.61
N LEU A 232 -1.55 -1.49 1.36
CA LEU A 232 -2.72 -2.30 1.71
C LEU A 232 -2.94 -2.39 3.21
N LEU A 233 -1.89 -2.66 3.99
CA LEU A 233 -1.99 -2.69 5.45
C LEU A 233 -2.44 -1.34 6.00
N ALA A 234 -1.82 -0.26 5.54
CA ALA A 234 -2.19 1.09 5.96
C ALA A 234 -3.65 1.41 5.65
N PHE A 235 -4.14 0.99 4.48
CA PHE A 235 -5.54 1.11 4.10
C PHE A 235 -6.45 0.32 5.05
N ILE A 236 -6.20 -0.96 5.30
CA ILE A 236 -7.00 -1.79 6.22
C ILE A 236 -7.07 -1.16 7.62
N TYR A 237 -5.94 -0.67 8.13
CA TYR A 237 -5.89 0.05 9.40
C TYR A 237 -6.70 1.36 9.36
N LEU A 238 -6.62 2.12 8.27
CA LEU A 238 -7.39 3.35 8.13
C LEU A 238 -8.90 3.10 8.17
N LEU A 239 -9.35 1.97 7.61
CA LEU A 239 -10.76 1.61 7.55
C LEU A 239 -11.29 1.12 8.88
N THR A 240 -10.53 0.29 9.58
CA THR A 240 -10.88 -0.17 10.93
C THR A 240 -10.96 1.00 11.90
N VAL A 241 -9.93 1.85 11.94
CA VAL A 241 -9.90 3.06 12.77
C VAL A 241 -10.98 4.06 12.35
N GLY A 242 -11.19 4.24 11.04
CA GLY A 242 -12.23 5.11 10.48
C GLY A 242 -13.64 4.68 10.84
N GLY A 243 -13.91 3.38 10.79
CA GLY A 243 -15.17 2.77 11.21
C GLY A 243 -15.45 3.01 12.70
N VAL A 244 -14.44 2.77 13.55
CA VAL A 244 -14.54 3.04 14.99
C VAL A 244 -14.85 4.52 15.26
N TYR A 245 -14.12 5.43 14.62
CA TYR A 245 -14.35 6.87 14.75
C TYR A 245 -15.78 7.28 14.33
N LEU A 246 -16.30 6.71 13.25
CA LEU A 246 -17.67 6.94 12.79
C LEU A 246 -18.70 6.50 13.85
N VAL A 247 -18.54 5.31 14.43
CA VAL A 247 -19.43 4.79 15.49
C VAL A 247 -19.41 5.72 16.71
N PHE A 248 -18.23 6.15 17.18
CA PHE A 248 -18.12 7.10 18.29
C PHE A 248 -18.83 8.42 17.99
N LYS A 249 -18.61 8.99 16.80
CA LYS A 249 -19.28 10.24 16.41
C LYS A 249 -20.80 10.12 16.27
N VAL A 250 -21.31 8.94 15.91
CA VAL A 250 -22.75 8.68 15.87
C VAL A 250 -23.30 8.60 17.29
N LYS A 251 -22.64 7.85 18.20
CA LYS A 251 -23.04 7.77 19.62
C LYS A 251 -23.10 9.15 20.29
N GLU A 252 -22.06 9.97 20.14
CA GLU A 252 -22.04 11.34 20.69
C GLU A 252 -23.19 12.20 20.16
N LYS A 253 -23.55 12.06 18.87
CA LYS A 253 -24.66 12.83 18.27
C LYS A 253 -26.03 12.39 18.76
N VAL A 254 -26.19 11.10 19.07
CA VAL A 254 -27.44 10.58 19.64
C VAL A 254 -27.57 11.05 21.08
N GLN A 255 -26.50 10.98 21.88
CA GLN A 255 -26.51 11.41 23.28
C GLN A 255 -26.71 12.92 23.46
N ARG A 256 -26.24 13.77 22.54
CA ARG A 256 -26.49 15.24 22.61
C ARG A 256 -27.91 15.64 22.18
N LYS A 257 -28.69 14.72 21.63
CA LYS A 257 -30.07 14.96 21.19
C LYS A 257 -31.12 14.37 22.15
N ALA A 258 -30.67 13.53 23.09
CA ALA A 258 -31.47 13.05 24.22
C ALA A 258 -31.29 14.01 25.40
#